data_AF-A0A4P7WYW2-F1
#
_entry.id   AF-A0A4P7WYW2-F1
#
_cell.length_a   1.000
_cell.length_b   1.000
_cell.length_c   1.000
_cell.angle_alpha   90.00
_cell.angle_beta   90.00
_cell.angle_gamma   90.00
#
_symmetry.space_group_name_H-M   'P 1'
#
loop_
_entity.id
_entity.type
_entity.pdbx_description
1 polymer ?
#
loop_
_entity_poly.entity_id
_entity_poly.type
_entity_poly.pdbx_seq_one_letter_code
_entity_poly.pdbx_strand_id
1 'polypeptide(L)'
;MEETNKPRLNILIKVPIIIISIVVLIIDYNQLVDYYTTVGNNGGISEYFKIAFSTSILRTSLLLIIPLSGVFINNKIGWLLVCSFYYFWLLFFIYFSISTELERDGTIVLVAGVIIISIFSLLLMNSYENSKLVYGIKRSDLLKTNIAASIIAIIEILLIVLLDFTKS
;
A
#
# COMPACT_ATOMS: atom_id res chain seq x y z
N MET A 1 -31.02 -13.63 -13.80
CA MET A 1 -29.54 -13.59 -13.93
C MET A 1 -29.16 -12.13 -14.15
N GLU A 2 -28.84 -11.41 -13.07
CA GLU A 2 -28.32 -10.03 -13.13
C GLU A 2 -26.82 -10.06 -12.85
N GLU A 3 -26.07 -10.61 -13.79
CA GLU A 3 -24.65 -10.29 -13.95
C GLU A 3 -24.56 -9.37 -15.16
N THR A 4 -23.88 -8.22 -15.06
CA THR A 4 -22.96 -7.74 -16.12
C THR A 4 -22.39 -6.33 -15.96
N ASN A 5 -22.74 -5.54 -14.93
CA ASN A 5 -22.04 -4.25 -14.72
C ASN A 5 -21.51 -4.10 -13.29
N LYS A 6 -20.52 -4.94 -12.93
CA LYS A 6 -19.56 -4.49 -11.91
C LYS A 6 -18.86 -3.24 -12.49
N PRO A 7 -18.86 -2.10 -11.77
CA PRO A 7 -18.32 -0.86 -12.31
C PRO A 7 -16.86 -1.05 -12.70
N ARG A 8 -16.56 -0.83 -13.99
CA ARG A 8 -15.19 -0.90 -14.55
C ARG A 8 -14.22 0.01 -13.79
N LEU A 9 -14.76 1.06 -13.15
CA LEU A 9 -14.05 1.99 -12.31
C LEU A 9 -13.27 1.33 -11.16
N ASN A 10 -13.77 0.24 -10.58
CA ASN A 10 -13.08 -0.46 -9.48
C ASN A 10 -11.75 -1.07 -9.94
N ILE A 11 -11.66 -1.50 -11.20
CA ILE A 11 -10.44 -2.07 -11.76
C ILE A 11 -9.35 -1.00 -11.85
N LEU A 12 -9.70 0.23 -12.25
CA LEU A 12 -8.75 1.36 -12.31
C LEU A 12 -8.11 1.66 -10.95
N ILE A 13 -8.82 1.38 -9.85
CA ILE A 13 -8.32 1.58 -8.48
C ILE A 13 -7.46 0.40 -8.01
N LYS A 14 -7.74 -0.81 -8.49
CA LYS A 14 -7.03 -2.02 -8.08
C LYS A 14 -5.72 -2.23 -8.82
N VAL A 15 -5.65 -1.84 -10.09
CA VAL A 15 -4.48 -2.02 -10.96
C VAL A 15 -3.22 -1.34 -10.40
N PRO A 16 -3.24 -0.07 -9.95
CA PRO A 16 -2.07 0.57 -9.35
C PRO A 16 -1.51 -0.20 -8.15
N ILE A 17 -2.38 -0.75 -7.29
CA ILE A 17 -1.98 -1.55 -6.13
C ILE A 17 -1.20 -2.78 -6.60
N ILE A 18 -1.74 -3.53 -7.55
CA ILE A 18 -1.07 -4.73 -8.09
C ILE A 18 0.29 -4.38 -8.71
N ILE A 19 0.34 -3.35 -9.56
CA ILE A 19 1.58 -2.93 -10.23
C ILE A 19 2.63 -2.54 -9.19
N ILE A 20 2.26 -1.70 -8.23
CA ILE A 20 3.17 -1.24 -7.17
C ILE A 20 3.65 -2.43 -6.32
N SER A 21 2.75 -3.34 -5.93
CA SER A 21 3.14 -4.53 -5.18
C SER A 21 4.14 -5.41 -5.94
N ILE A 22 3.96 -5.60 -7.25
CA ILE A 22 4.89 -6.37 -8.08
C ILE A 22 6.25 -5.66 -8.17
N VAL A 23 6.25 -4.35 -8.42
CA VAL A 23 7.50 -3.56 -8.52
C VAL A 23 8.28 -3.60 -7.22
N VAL A 24 7.61 -3.40 -6.08
CA VAL A 24 8.25 -3.47 -4.76
C VAL A 24 8.79 -4.87 -4.47
N LEU A 25 8.03 -5.92 -4.81
CA LEU A 25 8.49 -7.29 -4.63
C LEU A 25 9.73 -7.61 -5.46
N ILE A 26 9.84 -7.07 -6.69
CA ILE A 26 11.05 -7.22 -7.52
C ILE A 26 12.23 -6.50 -6.87
N ILE A 27 12.03 -5.28 -6.35
CA ILE A 27 13.10 -4.51 -5.69
C ILE A 27 13.61 -5.25 -4.45
N ASP A 28 12.71 -5.66 -3.56
CA ASP A 28 13.06 -6.37 -2.33
C ASP A 28 13.70 -7.75 -2.64
N TYR A 29 13.24 -8.44 -3.69
CA TYR A 29 13.85 -9.68 -4.16
C TYR A 29 15.29 -9.47 -4.64
N ASN A 30 15.56 -8.43 -5.43
CA ASN A 30 16.92 -8.13 -5.88
C ASN A 30 17.84 -7.83 -4.70
N GLN A 31 17.39 -7.05 -3.72
CA GLN A 31 18.14 -6.80 -2.49
C GLN A 31 18.42 -8.09 -1.70
N LEU A 32 17.47 -9.02 -1.69
CA LEU A 32 17.64 -10.33 -1.04
C LEU A 32 18.68 -11.18 -1.77
N VAL A 33 18.67 -11.19 -3.11
CA VAL A 33 19.68 -11.87 -3.92
C VAL A 33 21.06 -11.28 -3.64
N ASP A 34 21.20 -9.96 -3.68
CA ASP A 34 22.47 -9.27 -3.40
C ASP A 34 22.99 -9.62 -1.99
N TYR A 35 22.11 -9.66 -1.00
CA TYR A 35 22.46 -10.08 0.36
C TYR A 35 23.03 -11.51 0.39
N TYR A 36 22.37 -12.47 -0.26
CA TYR A 36 22.83 -13.86 -0.30
C TYR A 36 24.13 -14.04 -1.10
N THR A 37 24.35 -13.26 -2.16
CA THR A 37 25.63 -13.27 -2.88
C THR A 37 26.78 -12.76 -2.02
N THR A 38 26.50 -11.85 -1.08
CA THR A 38 27.50 -11.24 -0.20
C THR A 38 27.80 -12.09 1.03
N VAL A 39 26.77 -12.64 1.68
CA VAL A 39 26.88 -13.36 2.97
C VAL A 39 27.09 -14.87 2.80
N GLY A 40 26.83 -15.39 1.60
CA GLY A 40 26.83 -16.83 1.33
C GLY A 40 25.47 -17.45 1.60
N ASN A 41 25.05 -18.36 0.72
CA ASN A 41 23.74 -19.01 0.80
C ASN A 41 23.81 -20.29 1.65
N ASN A 42 23.38 -20.22 2.90
CA ASN A 42 23.26 -21.40 3.76
C ASN A 42 21.96 -22.21 3.51
N GLY A 43 21.08 -21.76 2.62
CA GLY A 43 19.94 -22.50 2.10
C GLY A 43 18.94 -22.96 3.16
N GLY A 44 17.81 -22.27 3.30
CA GLY A 44 16.70 -22.79 4.11
C GLY A 44 15.64 -21.76 4.46
N ILE A 45 14.39 -22.22 4.61
CA ILE A 45 13.23 -21.41 5.00
C ILE A 45 13.47 -20.64 6.31
N SER A 46 14.19 -21.26 7.27
CA SER A 46 14.57 -20.61 8.53
C SER A 46 15.45 -19.38 8.32
N GLU A 47 16.38 -19.42 7.37
CA GLU A 47 17.25 -18.28 7.03
C GLU A 47 16.45 -17.16 6.38
N TYR A 48 15.51 -17.49 5.49
CA TYR A 48 14.60 -16.50 4.89
C TYR A 48 13.75 -15.79 5.94
N PHE A 49 13.19 -16.52 6.92
CA PHE A 49 12.47 -15.91 8.03
C PHE A 49 13.39 -15.07 8.90
N LYS A 50 14.60 -15.56 9.21
CA LYS A 50 15.59 -14.80 9.95
C LYS A 50 15.86 -13.47 9.26
N ILE A 51 16.14 -13.46 7.96
CA ILE A 51 16.37 -12.23 7.18
C ILE A 51 15.12 -11.35 7.15
N ALA A 52 13.93 -11.92 6.95
CA ALA A 52 12.67 -11.16 6.94
C ALA A 52 12.41 -10.42 8.27
N PHE A 53 12.84 -11.00 9.40
CA PHE A 53 12.64 -10.41 10.73
C PHE A 53 13.85 -9.64 11.27
N SER A 54 15.07 -9.92 10.79
CA SER A 54 16.30 -9.28 11.26
C SER A 54 16.81 -8.18 10.34
N THR A 55 16.34 -8.12 9.10
CA THR A 55 16.73 -7.10 8.11
C THR A 55 15.51 -6.33 7.61
N SER A 56 15.74 -5.18 6.96
CA SER A 56 14.66 -4.42 6.32
C SER A 56 14.33 -4.88 4.90
N ILE A 57 15.04 -5.89 4.35
CA ILE A 57 15.03 -6.24 2.93
C ILE A 57 13.62 -6.56 2.42
N LEU A 58 12.81 -7.28 3.20
CA LEU A 58 11.47 -7.73 2.78
C LEU A 58 10.33 -6.89 3.39
N ARG A 59 10.65 -5.86 4.18
CA ARG A 59 9.63 -5.14 4.96
C ARG A 59 8.57 -4.51 4.07
N THR A 60 8.99 -3.84 3.00
CA THR A 60 8.09 -3.09 2.12
C THR A 60 7.11 -4.03 1.42
N SER A 61 7.61 -5.15 0.90
CA SER A 61 6.78 -6.20 0.31
C SER A 61 5.79 -6.79 1.31
N LEU A 62 6.24 -7.07 2.55
CA LEU A 62 5.36 -7.62 3.59
C LEU A 62 4.24 -6.66 3.98
N LEU A 63 4.53 -5.36 4.09
CA LEU A 63 3.52 -4.33 4.35
C LEU A 63 2.49 -4.27 3.23
N LEU A 64 2.91 -4.40 1.97
CA LEU A 64 2.02 -4.36 0.81
C LEU A 64 1.14 -5.61 0.64
N ILE A 65 1.38 -6.70 1.37
CA ILE A 65 0.49 -7.87 1.35
C ILE A 65 -0.90 -7.49 1.88
N ILE A 66 -0.97 -6.63 2.89
CA ILE A 66 -2.23 -6.18 3.51
C ILE A 66 -3.14 -5.54 2.45
N PRO A 67 -2.74 -4.45 1.76
CA PRO A 67 -3.57 -3.84 0.73
C PRO A 67 -3.76 -4.72 -0.51
N LEU A 68 -2.75 -5.51 -0.90
CA LEU A 68 -2.86 -6.44 -2.03
C LEU A 68 -3.93 -7.50 -1.79
N SER A 69 -4.06 -8.02 -0.57
CA SER A 69 -5.13 -8.97 -0.23
C SER A 69 -6.53 -8.34 -0.40
N GLY A 70 -6.66 -7.04 -0.12
CA GLY A 70 -7.90 -6.28 -0.32
C GLY A 70 -8.39 -6.22 -1.76
N VAL A 71 -7.47 -6.26 -2.73
CA VAL A 71 -7.77 -6.23 -4.17
C VAL A 71 -8.67 -7.40 -4.58
N PHE A 72 -8.52 -8.56 -3.96
CA PHE A 72 -9.27 -9.77 -4.34
C PHE A 72 -10.60 -9.93 -3.58
N ILE A 73 -10.86 -9.06 -2.60
CA ILE A 73 -12.02 -9.15 -1.71
C ILE A 73 -13.04 -8.07 -2.09
N ASN A 74 -14.27 -8.45 -2.44
CA ASN A 74 -15.34 -7.51 -2.81
C ASN A 74 -16.38 -7.39 -1.68
N ASN A 75 -15.92 -7.01 -0.49
CA ASN A 75 -16.78 -6.73 0.66
C ASN A 75 -16.20 -5.54 1.47
N LYS A 76 -16.86 -5.18 2.58
CA LYS A 76 -16.42 -4.09 3.44
C LYS A 76 -14.94 -4.18 3.88
N ILE A 77 -14.41 -5.37 4.11
CA ILE A 77 -12.99 -5.58 4.49
C ILE A 77 -12.09 -5.26 3.29
N GLY A 78 -12.40 -5.78 2.11
CA GLY A 78 -11.64 -5.49 0.90
C GLY A 78 -11.60 -4.00 0.56
N TRP A 79 -12.71 -3.29 0.71
CA TRP A 79 -12.77 -1.84 0.56
C TRP A 79 -11.82 -1.12 1.53
N LEU A 80 -11.82 -1.56 2.79
CA LEU A 80 -11.01 -0.95 3.85
C LEU A 80 -9.50 -1.15 3.62
N LEU A 81 -9.11 -2.34 3.14
CA LEU A 81 -7.72 -2.65 2.76
C LEU A 81 -7.25 -1.90 1.50
N VAL A 82 -8.14 -1.71 0.52
CA VAL A 82 -7.84 -0.90 -0.68
C VAL A 82 -7.71 0.58 -0.32
N CYS A 83 -8.60 1.10 0.53
CA CYS A 83 -8.51 2.50 0.97
C CYS A 83 -7.29 2.74 1.87
N SER A 84 -6.91 1.77 2.74
CA SER A 84 -5.73 1.93 3.60
C SER A 84 -4.46 2.10 2.77
N PHE A 85 -4.34 1.42 1.62
CA PHE A 85 -3.25 1.66 0.67
C PHE A 85 -3.14 3.13 0.27
N TYR A 86 -4.22 3.74 -0.19
CA TYR A 86 -4.17 5.12 -0.69
C TYR A 86 -3.96 6.14 0.44
N TYR A 87 -4.50 5.87 1.63
CA TYR A 87 -4.18 6.66 2.82
C TYR A 87 -2.71 6.52 3.22
N PHE A 88 -2.15 5.31 3.13
CA PHE A 88 -0.74 5.05 3.40
C PHE A 88 0.15 5.83 2.44
N TRP A 89 -0.12 5.77 1.13
CA TRP A 89 0.64 6.53 0.14
C TRP A 89 0.57 8.04 0.36
N LEU A 90 -0.61 8.57 0.69
CA LEU A 90 -0.73 9.99 1.04
C LEU A 90 0.16 10.38 2.21
N LEU A 91 0.02 9.67 3.32
CA LEU A 91 0.75 9.98 4.54
C LEU A 91 2.26 9.74 4.37
N PHE A 92 2.66 8.69 3.64
CA PHE A 92 4.07 8.37 3.38
C PHE A 92 4.74 9.46 2.55
N PHE A 93 4.06 9.97 1.51
CA PHE A 93 4.63 11.04 0.68
C PHE A 93 4.63 12.40 1.37
N ILE A 94 3.64 12.67 2.23
CA ILE A 94 3.66 13.84 3.12
C ILE A 94 4.85 13.74 4.08
N TYR A 95 5.04 12.60 4.73
CA TYR A 95 6.17 12.34 5.62
C TYR A 95 7.51 12.52 4.89
N PHE A 96 7.66 11.86 3.74
CA PHE A 96 8.85 11.96 2.90
C PHE A 96 9.18 13.42 2.57
N SER A 97 8.18 14.19 2.11
CA SER A 97 8.35 15.59 1.74
C SER A 97 8.78 16.50 2.88
N ILE A 98 8.37 16.18 4.11
CA ILE A 98 8.78 16.93 5.31
C ILE A 98 10.19 16.49 5.75
N SER A 99 10.50 15.20 5.63
CA SER A 99 11.77 14.63 6.08
C SER A 99 12.94 14.88 5.14
N THR A 100 12.69 15.17 3.87
CA THR A 100 13.72 15.43 2.86
C THR A 100 13.68 16.89 2.42
N GLU A 101 14.83 17.54 2.31
CA GLU A 101 14.95 18.81 1.59
C GLU A 101 14.70 18.54 0.10
N LEU A 102 13.48 18.83 -0.36
CA LEU A 102 13.06 18.62 -1.75
C LEU A 102 13.72 19.65 -2.68
N GLU A 103 15.00 19.48 -3.00
CA GLU A 103 15.80 20.46 -3.76
C GLU A 103 15.73 20.32 -5.29
N ARG A 104 14.96 19.37 -5.85
CA ARG A 104 14.89 19.13 -7.31
C ARG A 104 13.49 19.33 -7.88
N ASP A 105 13.42 20.13 -8.94
CA ASP A 105 12.20 20.44 -9.72
C ASP A 105 11.41 19.19 -10.16
N GLY A 106 12.08 18.04 -10.34
CA GLY A 106 11.44 16.78 -10.69
C GLY A 106 10.79 16.03 -9.50
N THR A 107 11.37 16.10 -8.31
CA THR A 107 10.88 15.33 -7.14
C THR A 107 9.56 15.88 -6.63
N ILE A 108 9.41 17.21 -6.62
CA ILE A 108 8.17 17.88 -6.20
C ILE A 108 7.01 17.48 -7.12
N VAL A 109 7.23 17.43 -8.43
CA VAL A 109 6.21 17.04 -9.41
C VAL A 109 5.77 15.58 -9.19
N LEU A 110 6.71 14.68 -8.92
CA LEU A 110 6.39 13.27 -8.62
C LEU A 110 5.58 13.14 -7.34
N VAL A 111 5.99 13.81 -6.26
CA VAL A 111 5.26 13.82 -4.97
C VAL A 111 3.84 14.33 -5.18
N ALA A 112 3.68 15.47 -5.86
CA ALA A 112 2.36 16.05 -6.13
C ALA A 112 1.49 15.10 -6.96
N GLY A 113 2.06 14.45 -7.98
CA GLY A 113 1.36 13.47 -8.81
C GLY A 113 0.82 12.30 -8.00
N VAL A 114 1.64 11.73 -7.11
CA VAL A 114 1.25 10.62 -6.23
C VAL A 114 0.13 11.03 -5.26
N ILE A 115 0.21 12.22 -4.67
CA ILE A 115 -0.84 12.76 -3.79
C ILE A 115 -2.15 12.91 -4.56
N ILE A 116 -2.12 13.51 -5.75
CA ILE A 116 -3.30 13.72 -6.59
C ILE A 116 -3.94 12.38 -6.98
N ILE A 117 -3.15 11.40 -7.43
CA ILE A 117 -3.64 10.07 -7.80
C ILE A 117 -4.28 9.37 -6.60
N SER A 118 -3.69 9.52 -5.41
CA SER A 118 -4.20 8.89 -4.19
C SER A 118 -5.53 9.51 -3.74
N ILE A 119 -5.65 10.85 -3.76
CA ILE A 119 -6.91 11.55 -3.48
C ILE A 119 -7.97 11.15 -4.50
N PHE A 120 -7.63 11.15 -5.79
CA PHE A 120 -8.56 10.78 -6.85
C PHE A 120 -9.07 9.34 -6.66
N SER A 121 -8.18 8.40 -6.33
CA SER A 121 -8.55 7.01 -6.06
C SER A 121 -9.49 6.86 -4.86
N LEU A 122 -9.27 7.64 -3.79
CA LEU A 122 -10.17 7.68 -2.62
C LEU A 122 -11.55 8.25 -2.98
N LEU A 123 -11.61 9.29 -3.81
CA LEU A 123 -12.88 9.83 -4.30
C LEU A 123 -13.65 8.79 -5.12
N LEU A 124 -12.95 8.07 -6.02
CA LEU A 124 -13.56 6.99 -6.79
C LEU A 124 -14.03 5.83 -5.89
N MET A 125 -13.27 5.44 -4.87
CA MET A 125 -13.66 4.41 -3.91
C MET A 125 -14.91 4.79 -3.09
N ASN A 126 -15.08 6.09 -2.81
CA ASN A 126 -16.23 6.64 -2.10
C ASN A 126 -17.46 6.89 -2.98
N SER A 127 -17.35 6.71 -4.31
CA SER A 127 -18.50 6.79 -5.22
C SER A 127 -19.57 5.75 -4.88
N TYR A 128 -20.83 6.02 -5.26
CA TYR A 128 -21.94 5.10 -5.04
C TYR A 128 -21.69 3.73 -5.67
N GLU A 129 -21.12 3.72 -6.89
CA GLU A 129 -20.83 2.52 -7.64
C GLU A 129 -19.88 1.59 -6.87
N ASN A 130 -18.75 2.12 -6.39
CA ASN A 130 -17.80 1.29 -5.65
C ASN A 130 -18.31 1.00 -4.25
N SER A 131 -18.59 2.02 -3.45
CA SER A 131 -18.94 1.84 -2.04
C SER A 131 -20.15 0.91 -1.84
N LYS A 132 -21.25 1.12 -2.57
CA LYS A 132 -22.49 0.35 -2.37
C LYS A 132 -22.57 -0.87 -3.27
N LEU A 133 -22.33 -0.74 -4.58
CA LEU A 133 -22.58 -1.85 -5.52
C LEU A 133 -21.48 -2.91 -5.49
N VAL A 134 -20.21 -2.52 -5.30
CA VAL A 134 -19.10 -3.48 -5.23
C VAL A 134 -18.89 -3.99 -3.81
N TYR A 135 -18.87 -3.09 -2.83
CA TYR A 135 -18.40 -3.42 -1.48
C TYR A 135 -19.50 -3.46 -0.40
N GLY A 136 -20.73 -3.09 -0.75
CA GLY A 136 -21.89 -3.19 0.15
C GLY A 136 -21.89 -2.19 1.32
N ILE A 137 -21.15 -1.10 1.23
CA ILE A 137 -21.05 -0.07 2.28
C ILE A 137 -22.20 0.93 2.16
N LYS A 138 -22.91 1.14 3.27
CA LYS A 138 -23.95 2.16 3.38
C LYS A 138 -23.32 3.55 3.42
N ARG A 139 -23.99 4.55 2.84
CA ARG A 139 -23.54 5.95 2.85
C ARG A 139 -23.30 6.50 4.27
N SER A 140 -24.10 6.08 5.25
CA SER A 140 -23.94 6.43 6.67
C SER A 140 -22.66 5.88 7.30
N ASP A 141 -22.13 4.79 6.76
CA ASP A 141 -20.98 4.07 7.30
C ASP A 141 -19.67 4.49 6.62
N LEU A 142 -19.74 5.18 5.47
CA LEU A 142 -18.59 5.61 4.67
C LEU A 142 -17.54 6.36 5.51
N LEU A 143 -17.98 7.33 6.31
CA LEU A 143 -17.05 8.11 7.15
C LEU A 143 -16.33 7.19 8.16
N LYS A 144 -17.06 6.29 8.81
CA LYS A 144 -16.50 5.35 9.80
C LYS A 144 -15.51 4.39 9.14
N THR A 145 -15.81 3.90 7.94
CA THR A 145 -14.90 3.01 7.21
C THR A 145 -13.67 3.74 6.68
N ASN A 146 -13.79 4.99 6.21
CA ASN A 146 -12.63 5.80 5.82
C ASN A 146 -11.70 6.04 7.02
N ILE A 147 -12.26 6.40 8.19
CA ILE A 147 -11.49 6.57 9.43
C ILE A 147 -10.76 5.28 9.81
N ALA A 148 -11.43 4.13 9.73
CA ALA A 148 -10.81 2.84 10.02
C ALA A 148 -9.66 2.53 9.04
N ALA A 149 -9.84 2.79 7.75
CA ALA A 149 -8.79 2.62 6.74
C ALA A 149 -7.60 3.57 6.98
N SER A 150 -7.85 4.82 7.36
CA SER A 150 -6.76 5.76 7.69
C SER A 150 -6.01 5.37 8.95
N ILE A 151 -6.68 4.78 9.96
CA ILE A 151 -6.01 4.28 11.16
C ILE A 151 -5.02 3.16 10.80
N ILE A 152 -5.40 2.25 9.90
CA ILE A 152 -4.50 1.18 9.43
C ILE A 152 -3.27 1.79 8.74
N ALA A 153 -3.48 2.77 7.86
CA ALA A 153 -2.38 3.48 7.20
C ALA A 153 -1.43 4.20 8.18
N ILE A 154 -1.98 4.83 9.22
CA ILE A 154 -1.18 5.46 10.28
C ILE A 154 -0.36 4.41 11.02
N ILE A 155 -0.94 3.26 11.37
CA ILE A 155 -0.22 2.16 12.02
C ILE A 155 0.92 1.66 11.13
N GLU A 156 0.68 1.48 9.83
CA GLU A 156 1.72 1.06 8.87
C GLU A 156 2.88 2.07 8.82
N ILE A 157 2.60 3.37 8.80
CA ILE A 157 3.65 4.40 8.82
C ILE A 157 4.40 4.44 10.14
N LEU A 158 3.69 4.33 11.27
CA LEU A 158 4.35 4.28 12.58
C LEU A 158 5.28 3.08 12.67
N LEU A 159 4.90 1.93 12.10
CA LEU A 159 5.80 0.77 12.00
C LEU A 159 7.02 1.10 11.16
N ILE A 160 6.87 1.72 9.99
CA ILE A 160 8.03 2.13 9.17
C ILE A 160 8.95 3.06 9.96
N VAL A 161 8.41 4.13 10.54
CA VAL A 161 9.18 5.15 11.28
C VAL A 161 9.91 4.51 12.46
N LEU A 162 9.21 3.76 13.32
CA LEU A 162 9.81 3.09 14.48
C LEU A 162 10.98 2.20 14.07
N LEU A 163 10.81 1.48 12.98
CA LEU A 163 11.76 0.49 12.57
C LEU A 163 12.93 1.07 11.74
N ASP A 164 12.81 2.29 11.22
CA ASP A 164 13.94 3.05 10.69
C ASP A 164 14.74 3.71 11.82
N PHE A 165 14.09 4.13 12.92
CA PHE A 165 14.79 4.65 14.11
C PHE A 165 15.65 3.60 14.82
N THR A 166 15.30 2.31 14.76
CA THR A 166 16.13 1.24 15.35
C THR A 166 17.43 0.94 14.59
N LYS A 167 17.72 1.68 13.50
CA LYS A 167 18.96 1.57 12.73
C LYS A 167 20.02 2.63 13.07
N SER A 168 19.74 3.57 13.99
CA SER A 168 20.76 4.49 14.55
C SER A 168 21.32 3.97 15.86
#